data_AF-A0A838RPG2-F1
#
_entry.id   AF-A0A838RPG2-F1
#
_cell.length_a   1.000
_cell.length_b   1.000
_cell.length_c   1.000
_cell.angle_alpha   90.00
_cell.angle_beta   90.00
_cell.angle_gamma   90.00
#
_symmetry.space_group_name_H-M   'P 1'
#
loop_
_entity.id
_entity.type
_entity.pdbx_description
1 polymer ?
#
loop_
_entity_poly.entity_id
_entity_poly.type
_entity_poly.pdbx_seq_one_letter_code
_entity_poly.pdbx_strand_id
1 'polypeptide(L)'
;VLLGELVFVPFNRATLLGIDLPIALWVMGAIALLDLVAILLFYKELKLSTFDEGLAAALGFAPAVLHYGLMSLVSITAVGAFDAVGAVLVVALMVAPPATAYLLTSRLPHMLVLSVGIGLLSSVSGYCLAHSVNGSIAGSIATMTGVFFLLAFFFAPTRGLVAQHLRRRRVRQEFAVDMLLVHLHHHEASEEASEENAVPALQHHLRWEARFAEQVLRAAHEGGLVEPNGGSVLHLRPEGRERVERVLAR
;
A
#
# COMPACT_ATOMS: atom_id res chain seq x y z
N VAL A 1 -30.66 -14.05 -20.65
CA VAL A 1 -29.82 -15.12 -20.08
C VAL A 1 -29.48 -14.70 -18.65
N LEU A 2 -30.18 -15.28 -17.67
CA LEU A 2 -30.15 -14.93 -16.23
C LEU A 2 -29.09 -15.77 -15.49
N LEU A 3 -27.85 -15.83 -15.98
CA LEU A 3 -26.76 -16.52 -15.30
C LEU A 3 -26.07 -15.53 -14.34
N GLY A 4 -25.78 -15.95 -13.11
CA GLY A 4 -25.08 -15.12 -12.11
C GLY A 4 -25.95 -14.16 -11.29
N GLU A 5 -27.27 -14.35 -11.22
CA GLU A 5 -28.11 -13.54 -10.31
C GLU A 5 -28.18 -14.14 -8.90
N LEU A 6 -27.50 -13.47 -7.96
CA LEU A 6 -27.48 -13.78 -6.52
C LEU A 6 -28.86 -14.00 -5.89
N VAL A 7 -29.89 -13.36 -6.43
CA VAL A 7 -31.26 -13.43 -5.91
C VAL A 7 -31.84 -14.84 -6.06
N PHE A 8 -31.41 -15.62 -7.06
CA PHE A 8 -31.94 -16.95 -7.29
C PHE A 8 -31.22 -18.08 -6.53
N VAL A 9 -30.10 -17.77 -5.87
CA VAL A 9 -29.29 -18.74 -5.13
C VAL A 9 -30.09 -19.54 -4.09
N PRO A 10 -31.02 -18.96 -3.30
CA PRO A 10 -31.82 -19.71 -2.33
C PRO A 10 -32.77 -20.73 -2.95
N PHE A 11 -33.13 -20.60 -4.22
CA PHE A 11 -34.09 -21.48 -4.89
C PHE A 11 -33.41 -22.65 -5.60
N ASN A 12 -32.14 -22.52 -5.98
CA ASN A 12 -31.39 -23.57 -6.67
C ASN A 12 -30.55 -24.39 -5.68
N ARG A 13 -31.17 -25.43 -5.10
CA ARG A 13 -30.60 -26.23 -4.01
C ARG A 13 -30.38 -27.68 -4.42
N ALA A 14 -29.39 -28.31 -3.82
CA ALA A 14 -29.15 -29.74 -3.93
C ALA A 14 -28.85 -30.34 -2.56
N THR A 15 -29.43 -31.51 -2.30
CA THR A 15 -29.15 -32.29 -1.10
C THR A 15 -27.98 -33.22 -1.38
N LEU A 16 -26.86 -33.00 -0.70
CA LEU A 16 -25.67 -33.85 -0.77
C LEU A 16 -25.28 -34.28 0.64
N LEU A 17 -24.98 -35.57 0.84
CA LEU A 17 -24.63 -36.13 2.15
C LEU A 17 -25.65 -35.84 3.27
N GLY A 18 -26.93 -35.68 2.92
CA GLY A 18 -28.01 -35.35 3.85
C GLY A 18 -28.11 -33.86 4.23
N ILE A 19 -27.29 -32.98 3.64
CA ILE A 19 -27.32 -31.53 3.87
C ILE A 19 -27.91 -30.83 2.64
N ASP A 20 -28.98 -30.05 2.84
CA ASP A 20 -29.66 -29.28 1.79
C ASP A 20 -29.13 -27.85 1.71
N LEU A 21 -28.25 -27.58 0.74
CA LEU A 21 -27.62 -26.28 0.50
C LEU A 21 -27.76 -25.83 -0.96
N PRO A 22 -27.63 -24.52 -1.25
CA PRO A 22 -27.55 -24.01 -2.61
C PRO A 22 -26.43 -24.67 -3.42
N ILE A 23 -26.70 -24.98 -4.69
CA ILE A 23 -25.70 -25.60 -5.59
C ILE A 23 -24.45 -24.74 -5.71
N ALA A 24 -24.61 -23.42 -5.79
CA ALA A 24 -23.52 -22.46 -5.83
C ALA A 24 -22.57 -22.60 -4.63
N LEU A 25 -23.09 -22.90 -3.44
CA LEU A 25 -22.28 -23.06 -2.23
C LEU A 25 -21.45 -24.36 -2.28
N TRP A 26 -22.03 -25.44 -2.80
CA TRP A 26 -21.30 -26.70 -3.02
C TRP A 26 -20.17 -26.52 -4.03
N VAL A 27 -20.47 -25.94 -5.20
CA VAL A 27 -19.50 -25.76 -6.28
C VAL A 27 -18.38 -24.80 -5.86
N MET A 28 -18.73 -23.61 -5.37
CA MET A 28 -17.73 -22.64 -4.93
C MET A 28 -16.96 -23.10 -3.70
N GLY A 29 -17.59 -23.84 -2.79
CA GLY A 29 -16.92 -24.44 -1.64
C GLY A 29 -15.90 -25.50 -2.05
N ALA A 30 -16.23 -26.35 -3.02
CA ALA A 30 -15.30 -27.35 -3.57
C ALA A 30 -14.11 -26.69 -4.29
N ILE A 31 -14.37 -25.64 -5.10
CA ILE A 31 -13.32 -24.87 -5.76
C ILE A 31 -12.43 -24.16 -4.73
N ALA A 32 -13.02 -23.51 -3.72
CA ALA A 32 -12.27 -22.85 -2.66
C ALA A 32 -11.39 -23.84 -1.88
N LEU A 33 -11.88 -25.07 -1.63
CA LEU A 33 -11.09 -26.13 -1.00
C LEU A 33 -9.94 -26.58 -1.91
N LEU A 34 -10.19 -26.77 -3.20
CA LEU A 34 -9.16 -27.10 -4.19
C LEU A 34 -8.07 -26.03 -4.23
N ASP A 35 -8.45 -24.75 -4.33
CA ASP A 35 -7.53 -23.61 -4.34
C ASP A 35 -6.72 -23.54 -3.04
N LEU A 36 -7.38 -23.71 -1.89
CA LEU A 36 -6.72 -23.71 -0.59
C LEU A 36 -5.69 -24.83 -0.46
N VAL A 37 -6.04 -26.06 -0.86
CA VAL A 37 -5.13 -27.21 -0.85
C VAL A 37 -3.96 -26.97 -1.79
N ALA A 38 -4.21 -26.49 -3.01
CA ALA A 38 -3.16 -26.19 -3.97
C ALA A 38 -2.20 -25.11 -3.45
N ILE A 39 -2.72 -24.01 -2.88
CA ILE A 39 -1.91 -22.94 -2.30
C ILE A 39 -1.10 -23.44 -1.12
N LEU A 40 -1.67 -24.26 -0.23
CA LEU A 40 -0.96 -24.78 0.94
C LEU A 40 0.16 -25.76 0.56
N LEU A 41 -0.09 -26.64 -0.42
CA LEU A 41 0.89 -27.62 -0.89
C LEU A 41 2.03 -26.96 -1.67
N PHE A 42 1.70 -26.03 -2.57
CA PHE A 42 2.68 -25.39 -3.47
C PHE A 42 3.09 -23.98 -3.02
N TYR A 43 2.89 -23.63 -1.74
CA TYR A 43 3.09 -22.25 -1.25
C TYR A 43 4.52 -21.75 -1.50
N LYS A 44 5.51 -22.60 -1.24
CA LYS A 44 6.93 -22.22 -1.30
C LYS A 44 7.37 -22.07 -2.76
N GLU A 45 6.89 -22.97 -3.60
CA GLU A 45 7.13 -23.08 -5.04
C GLU A 45 6.51 -21.89 -5.76
N LEU A 46 5.23 -21.61 -5.52
CA LEU A 46 4.51 -20.46 -6.08
C LEU A 46 5.16 -19.14 -5.65
N LYS A 47 5.51 -19.00 -4.38
CA LYS A 47 6.20 -17.82 -3.87
C LYS A 47 7.53 -17.61 -4.59
N LEU A 48 8.38 -18.64 -4.63
CA LEU A 48 9.70 -18.53 -5.23
C LEU A 48 9.60 -18.23 -6.74
N SER A 49 8.78 -18.98 -7.46
CA SER A 49 8.58 -18.80 -8.91
C SER A 49 8.02 -17.42 -9.27
N THR A 50 7.26 -16.77 -8.38
CA THR A 50 6.68 -15.44 -8.62
C THR A 50 7.71 -14.32 -8.37
N PHE A 51 8.64 -14.51 -7.43
CA PHE A 51 9.61 -13.47 -7.07
C PHE A 51 10.98 -13.65 -7.76
N ASP A 52 11.36 -14.87 -8.09
CA ASP A 52 12.62 -15.19 -8.76
C ASP A 52 12.51 -16.52 -9.54
N GLU A 53 12.15 -16.40 -10.82
CA GLU A 53 12.03 -17.55 -11.73
C GLU A 53 13.38 -18.26 -11.95
N GLY A 54 14.48 -17.51 -12.01
CA GLY A 54 15.82 -18.05 -12.23
C GLY A 54 16.28 -18.90 -11.05
N LEU A 55 16.09 -18.42 -9.82
CA LEU A 55 16.36 -19.17 -8.61
C LEU A 55 15.43 -20.38 -8.47
N ALA A 56 14.16 -20.25 -8.84
CA ALA A 56 13.23 -21.39 -8.86
C ALA A 56 13.70 -22.51 -9.79
N ALA A 57 14.13 -22.16 -11.01
CA ALA A 57 14.68 -23.11 -11.97
C ALA A 57 16.01 -23.72 -11.47
N ALA A 58 16.89 -22.92 -10.87
CA ALA A 58 18.16 -23.40 -10.31
C ALA A 58 17.97 -24.39 -9.14
N LEU A 59 16.88 -24.23 -8.37
CA LEU A 59 16.50 -25.15 -7.30
C LEU A 59 15.75 -26.39 -7.78
N GLY A 60 15.60 -26.57 -9.10
CA GLY A 60 14.98 -27.75 -9.71
C GLY A 60 13.46 -27.70 -9.82
N PHE A 61 12.84 -26.55 -9.56
CA PHE A 61 11.41 -26.37 -9.85
C PHE A 61 11.19 -26.12 -11.34
N ALA A 62 9.94 -26.30 -11.78
CA ALA A 62 9.49 -25.97 -13.14
C ALA A 62 8.56 -24.75 -13.10
N PRO A 63 9.09 -23.50 -13.14
CA PRO A 63 8.31 -22.27 -13.05
C PRO A 63 7.14 -22.21 -14.05
N ALA A 64 7.36 -22.66 -15.28
CA ALA A 64 6.33 -22.69 -16.32
C ALA A 64 5.12 -23.56 -15.90
N VAL A 65 5.36 -24.74 -15.31
CA VAL A 65 4.29 -25.63 -14.86
C VAL A 65 3.50 -25.00 -13.71
N LEU A 66 4.20 -24.37 -12.76
CA LEU A 66 3.57 -23.66 -11.65
C LEU A 66 2.72 -22.48 -12.14
N HIS A 67 3.23 -21.72 -13.11
CA HIS A 67 2.51 -20.61 -13.72
C HIS A 67 1.21 -21.07 -14.40
N TYR A 68 1.29 -22.08 -15.28
CA TYR A 68 0.10 -22.59 -15.97
C TYR A 68 -0.87 -23.32 -15.04
N GLY A 69 -0.36 -23.97 -13.99
CA GLY A 69 -1.17 -24.55 -12.92
C GLY A 69 -1.96 -23.47 -12.18
N LEU A 70 -1.30 -22.38 -11.77
CA LEU A 70 -1.95 -21.23 -11.15
C LEU A 70 -2.98 -20.59 -12.08
N MET A 71 -2.66 -20.37 -13.35
CA MET A 71 -3.59 -19.80 -14.32
C MET A 71 -4.82 -20.69 -14.54
N SER A 72 -4.63 -22.01 -14.48
CA SER A 72 -5.73 -22.98 -14.59
C SER A 72 -6.66 -22.92 -13.38
N LEU A 73 -6.12 -22.85 -12.15
CA LEU A 73 -6.91 -22.64 -10.93
C LEU A 73 -7.71 -21.33 -11.01
N VAL A 74 -7.03 -20.22 -11.34
CA VAL A 74 -7.68 -18.92 -11.49
C VAL A 74 -8.80 -18.97 -12.54
N SER A 75 -8.59 -19.66 -13.65
CA SER A 75 -9.61 -19.81 -14.70
C SER A 75 -10.82 -20.60 -14.23
N ILE A 76 -10.61 -21.73 -13.54
CA ILE A 76 -11.70 -22.56 -12.99
C ILE A 76 -12.51 -21.73 -11.97
N THR A 77 -11.82 -21.03 -11.07
CA THR A 77 -12.44 -20.20 -10.04
C THR A 77 -13.20 -19.02 -10.63
N ALA A 78 -12.67 -18.35 -11.65
CA ALA A 78 -13.35 -17.25 -12.32
C ALA A 78 -14.62 -17.71 -13.05
N VAL A 79 -14.57 -18.85 -13.76
CA VAL A 79 -15.73 -19.40 -14.47
C VAL A 79 -16.82 -19.85 -13.48
N GLY A 80 -16.44 -20.57 -12.43
CA GLY A 80 -17.39 -21.00 -11.38
C GLY A 80 -18.03 -19.81 -10.66
N ALA A 81 -17.23 -18.79 -10.33
CA ALA A 81 -17.74 -17.58 -9.68
C ALA A 81 -18.66 -16.75 -10.60
N PHE A 82 -18.39 -16.73 -11.90
CA PHE A 82 -19.22 -16.02 -12.87
C PHE A 82 -20.63 -16.58 -12.90
N ASP A 83 -20.74 -17.92 -12.93
CA ASP A 83 -22.04 -18.60 -12.92
C ASP A 83 -22.80 -18.40 -11.61
N ALA A 84 -22.08 -18.42 -10.48
CA ALA A 84 -22.68 -18.27 -9.16
C ALA A 84 -23.15 -16.83 -8.85
N VAL A 85 -22.37 -15.82 -9.26
CA VAL A 85 -22.50 -14.45 -8.72
C VAL A 85 -22.46 -13.33 -9.76
N GLY A 86 -22.13 -13.65 -11.01
CA GLY A 86 -22.16 -12.71 -12.13
C GLY A 86 -20.86 -11.92 -12.36
N ALA A 87 -20.67 -11.49 -13.60
CA ALA A 87 -19.44 -10.88 -14.11
C ALA A 87 -18.90 -9.72 -13.27
N VAL A 88 -19.77 -8.76 -12.94
CA VAL A 88 -19.38 -7.51 -12.28
C VAL A 88 -18.78 -7.79 -10.90
N LEU A 89 -19.42 -8.69 -10.15
CA LEU A 89 -18.96 -9.00 -8.80
C LEU A 89 -17.67 -9.83 -8.82
N VAL A 90 -17.53 -10.76 -9.77
CA VAL A 90 -16.29 -11.53 -9.95
C VAL A 90 -15.12 -10.59 -10.16
N VAL A 91 -15.22 -9.65 -11.10
CA VAL A 91 -14.13 -8.70 -11.37
C VAL A 91 -13.85 -7.83 -10.14
N ALA A 92 -14.89 -7.34 -9.46
CA ALA A 92 -14.73 -6.52 -8.27
C ALA A 92 -13.96 -7.27 -7.16
N LEU A 93 -14.34 -8.51 -6.86
CA LEU A 93 -13.73 -9.32 -5.80
C LEU A 93 -12.38 -9.95 -6.19
N MET A 94 -12.12 -10.18 -7.48
CA MET A 94 -10.81 -10.67 -7.94
C MET A 94 -9.74 -9.59 -7.91
N VAL A 95 -10.11 -8.31 -8.06
CA VAL A 95 -9.14 -7.23 -8.19
C VAL A 95 -9.01 -6.41 -6.91
N ALA A 96 -10.12 -5.90 -6.37
CA ALA A 96 -10.06 -4.86 -5.36
C ALA A 96 -9.63 -5.35 -3.96
N PRO A 97 -10.08 -6.49 -3.42
CA PRO A 97 -9.58 -7.00 -2.13
C PRO A 97 -8.08 -7.31 -2.13
N PRO A 98 -7.52 -8.02 -3.14
CA PRO A 98 -6.07 -8.23 -3.23
C PRO A 98 -5.29 -6.92 -3.38
N ALA A 99 -5.79 -5.97 -4.18
CA ALA A 99 -5.16 -4.66 -4.34
C ALA A 99 -5.18 -3.85 -3.03
N THR A 100 -6.29 -3.91 -2.29
CA THR A 100 -6.43 -3.28 -0.96
C THR A 100 -5.44 -3.89 0.03
N ALA A 101 -5.33 -5.22 0.07
CA ALA A 101 -4.37 -5.92 0.93
C ALA A 101 -2.92 -5.57 0.57
N TYR A 102 -2.60 -5.46 -0.72
CA TYR A 102 -1.28 -5.07 -1.21
C TYR A 102 -0.86 -3.65 -0.78
N LEU A 103 -1.81 -2.73 -0.63
CA LEU A 103 -1.54 -1.40 -0.10
C LEU A 103 -1.19 -1.44 1.40
N LEU A 104 -1.81 -2.35 2.15
CA LEU A 104 -1.69 -2.46 3.60
C LEU A 104 -0.46 -3.25 4.08
N THR A 105 0.03 -4.21 3.30
CA THR A 105 1.16 -5.06 3.71
C THR A 105 2.13 -5.39 2.57
N SER A 106 3.39 -5.67 2.93
CA SER A 106 4.43 -6.14 2.02
C SER A 106 4.69 -7.66 2.12
N ARG A 107 4.06 -8.36 3.07
CA ARG A 107 4.29 -9.79 3.30
C ARG A 107 3.20 -10.62 2.63
N LEU A 108 3.59 -11.49 1.68
CA LEU A 108 2.66 -12.35 0.93
C LEU A 108 1.65 -13.14 1.80
N PRO A 109 2.03 -13.82 2.91
CA PRO A 109 1.05 -14.55 3.71
C PRO A 109 0.00 -13.62 4.34
N HIS A 110 0.42 -12.44 4.80
CA HIS A 110 -0.49 -11.46 5.38
C HIS A 110 -1.40 -10.87 4.31
N MET A 111 -0.89 -10.70 3.09
CA MET A 111 -1.66 -10.19 1.95
C MET A 111 -2.80 -11.15 1.57
N LEU A 112 -2.54 -12.47 1.55
CA LEU A 112 -3.57 -13.48 1.29
C LEU A 112 -4.68 -13.42 2.35
N VAL A 113 -4.31 -13.44 3.63
CA VAL A 113 -5.29 -13.40 4.74
C VAL A 113 -6.08 -12.09 4.74
N LEU A 114 -5.41 -10.95 4.55
CA LEU A 114 -6.09 -9.66 4.47
C LEU A 114 -7.02 -9.58 3.26
N SER A 115 -6.62 -10.12 2.10
CA SER A 115 -7.48 -10.13 0.91
C SER A 115 -8.77 -10.91 1.15
N VAL A 116 -8.68 -12.09 1.77
CA VAL A 116 -9.85 -12.89 2.16
C VAL A 116 -10.71 -12.13 3.16
N GLY A 117 -10.09 -11.55 4.20
CA GLY A 117 -10.80 -10.77 5.22
C GLY A 117 -11.54 -9.57 4.63
N ILE A 118 -10.90 -8.80 3.74
CA ILE A 118 -11.51 -7.67 3.06
C ILE A 118 -12.65 -8.13 2.15
N GLY A 119 -12.46 -9.22 1.39
CA GLY A 119 -13.53 -9.79 0.55
C GLY A 119 -14.76 -10.21 1.35
N LEU A 120 -14.56 -10.87 2.51
CA LEU A 120 -15.64 -11.26 3.42
C LEU A 120 -16.36 -10.02 4.00
N LEU A 121 -15.60 -9.05 4.51
CA LEU A 121 -16.15 -7.81 5.05
C LEU A 121 -16.93 -7.04 3.97
N SER A 122 -16.42 -6.96 2.74
CA SER A 122 -17.10 -6.33 1.61
C SER A 122 -18.41 -7.03 1.28
N SER A 123 -18.39 -8.36 1.30
CA SER A 123 -19.57 -9.18 0.97
C SER A 123 -20.68 -9.01 2.01
N VAL A 124 -20.33 -9.05 3.30
CA VAL A 124 -21.30 -8.85 4.39
C VAL A 124 -21.83 -7.42 4.40
N SER A 125 -20.95 -6.42 4.43
CA SER A 125 -21.35 -5.00 4.46
C SER A 125 -22.12 -4.60 3.20
N GLY A 126 -21.71 -5.09 2.03
CA GLY A 126 -22.38 -4.85 0.76
C GLY A 126 -23.76 -5.50 0.67
N TYR A 127 -23.93 -6.72 1.21
CA TYR A 127 -25.25 -7.34 1.31
C TYR A 127 -26.17 -6.56 2.25
N CYS A 128 -25.68 -6.16 3.43
CA CYS A 128 -26.45 -5.31 4.35
C CYS A 128 -26.87 -3.99 3.68
N LEU A 129 -25.96 -3.35 2.93
CA LEU A 129 -26.25 -2.14 2.17
C LEU A 129 -27.32 -2.39 1.10
N ALA A 130 -27.20 -3.47 0.32
CA ALA A 130 -28.18 -3.83 -0.70
C ALA A 130 -29.58 -4.00 -0.10
N HIS A 131 -29.66 -4.64 1.06
CA HIS A 131 -30.92 -4.84 1.78
C HIS A 131 -31.51 -3.51 2.25
N SER A 132 -30.71 -2.60 2.81
CA SER A 132 -31.21 -1.29 3.27
C SER A 132 -31.68 -0.38 2.14
N VAL A 133 -31.03 -0.42 0.97
CA VAL A 133 -31.37 0.45 -0.17
C VAL A 133 -32.28 -0.21 -1.19
N ASN A 134 -32.73 -1.46 -0.95
CA ASN A 134 -33.45 -2.30 -1.91
C ASN A 134 -32.79 -2.32 -3.31
N GLY A 135 -31.45 -2.40 -3.31
CA GLY A 135 -30.62 -2.30 -4.52
C GLY A 135 -30.06 -3.64 -5.00
N SER A 136 -29.22 -3.57 -6.05
CA SER A 136 -28.51 -4.74 -6.56
C SER A 136 -27.46 -5.24 -5.57
N ILE A 137 -27.58 -6.51 -5.14
CA ILE A 137 -26.62 -7.15 -4.21
C ILE A 137 -25.20 -7.10 -4.77
N ALA A 138 -25.01 -7.49 -6.03
CA ALA A 138 -23.71 -7.46 -6.69
C ALA A 138 -23.14 -6.03 -6.75
N GLY A 139 -23.97 -5.04 -7.10
CA GLY A 139 -23.56 -3.64 -7.17
C GLY A 139 -23.17 -3.08 -5.80
N SER A 140 -23.91 -3.39 -4.74
CA SER A 140 -23.61 -2.94 -3.39
C SER A 140 -22.33 -3.56 -2.82
N ILE A 141 -22.07 -4.86 -3.06
CA ILE A 141 -20.82 -5.49 -2.67
C ILE A 141 -19.63 -4.90 -3.45
N ALA A 142 -19.77 -4.70 -4.76
CA ALA A 142 -18.74 -4.05 -5.56
C ALA A 142 -18.44 -2.62 -5.04
N THR A 143 -19.49 -1.86 -4.71
CA THR A 143 -19.37 -0.52 -4.12
C THR A 143 -18.62 -0.55 -2.80
N MET A 144 -18.99 -1.46 -1.89
CA MET A 144 -18.31 -1.57 -0.60
C MET A 144 -16.84 -2.00 -0.73
N THR A 145 -16.55 -2.87 -1.69
CA THR A 145 -15.18 -3.24 -2.02
C THR A 145 -14.36 -2.03 -2.51
N GLY A 146 -14.97 -1.18 -3.35
CA GLY A 146 -14.38 0.09 -3.77
C GLY A 146 -14.15 1.07 -2.60
N VAL A 147 -15.08 1.15 -1.65
CA VAL A 147 -14.92 1.96 -0.44
C VAL A 147 -13.73 1.49 0.40
N PHE A 148 -13.59 0.19 0.66
CA PHE A 148 -12.44 -0.32 1.39
C PHE A 148 -11.12 -0.10 0.64
N PHE A 149 -11.12 -0.25 -0.69
CA PHE A 149 -9.96 0.09 -1.51
C PHE A 149 -9.58 1.56 -1.38
N LEU A 150 -10.54 2.48 -1.49
CA LEU A 150 -10.29 3.93 -1.37
C LEU A 150 -9.77 4.27 0.03
N LEU A 151 -10.35 3.71 1.09
CA LEU A 151 -9.86 3.89 2.45
C LEU A 151 -8.40 3.43 2.59
N ALA A 152 -8.05 2.24 2.10
CA ALA A 152 -6.66 1.80 2.10
C ALA A 152 -5.76 2.67 1.21
N PHE A 153 -6.25 3.13 0.06
CA PHE A 153 -5.48 3.98 -0.85
C PHE A 153 -5.09 5.32 -0.23
N PHE A 154 -5.98 5.94 0.54
CA PHE A 154 -5.66 7.19 1.24
C PHE A 154 -4.86 6.96 2.53
N PHE A 155 -5.22 5.95 3.33
CA PHE A 155 -4.71 5.78 4.70
C PHE A 155 -3.64 4.70 4.89
N ALA A 156 -3.24 3.96 3.84
CA ALA A 156 -2.25 2.90 3.99
C ALA A 156 -0.89 3.44 4.49
N PRO A 157 -0.27 2.78 5.48
CA PRO A 157 0.87 3.32 6.22
C PRO A 157 2.16 3.43 5.37
N THR A 158 2.39 2.50 4.45
CA THR A 158 3.63 2.46 3.65
C THR A 158 3.47 2.98 2.23
N ARG A 159 2.30 2.73 1.64
CA ARG A 159 2.01 2.93 0.21
C ARG A 159 0.84 3.89 -0.05
N GLY A 160 0.17 4.38 1.00
CA GLY A 160 -0.95 5.31 0.84
C GLY A 160 -0.47 6.67 0.35
N LEU A 161 -1.35 7.38 -0.37
CA LEU A 161 -1.02 8.71 -0.92
C LEU A 161 -0.61 9.70 0.17
N VAL A 162 -1.32 9.69 1.31
CA VAL A 162 -1.05 10.60 2.44
C VAL A 162 0.32 10.30 3.05
N ALA A 163 0.60 9.02 3.33
CA ALA A 163 1.88 8.61 3.90
C ALA A 163 3.06 8.93 2.95
N GLN A 164 2.88 8.74 1.64
CA GLN A 164 3.91 9.07 0.65
C GLN A 164 4.14 10.60 0.59
N HIS A 165 3.08 11.40 0.63
CA HIS A 165 3.19 12.85 0.60
C HIS A 165 3.88 13.40 1.86
N LEU A 166 3.49 12.91 3.04
CA LEU A 166 4.13 13.29 4.31
C LEU A 166 5.60 12.88 4.35
N ARG A 167 5.93 11.66 3.89
CA ARG A 167 7.33 11.20 3.81
C ARG A 167 8.16 12.07 2.87
N ARG A 168 7.63 12.42 1.69
CA ARG A 168 8.32 13.33 0.75
C ARG A 168 8.56 14.71 1.36
N ARG A 169 7.57 15.26 2.08
CA ARG A 169 7.73 16.55 2.78
C ARG A 169 8.81 16.48 3.86
N ARG A 170 8.79 15.43 4.68
CA ARG A 170 9.79 15.23 5.73
C ARG A 170 11.20 15.08 5.17
N VAL A 171 11.39 14.24 4.14
CA VAL A 171 12.69 14.07 3.48
C VAL A 171 13.18 15.37 2.84
N ARG A 172 12.28 16.15 2.20
CA ARG A 172 12.63 17.47 1.65
C ARG A 172 13.05 18.46 2.73
N GLN A 173 12.37 18.46 3.88
CA GLN A 173 12.73 19.31 5.02
C GLN A 173 14.07 18.89 5.64
N GLU A 174 14.28 17.58 5.86
CA GLU A 174 15.55 17.05 6.38
C GLU A 174 16.72 17.41 5.46
N PHE A 175 16.56 17.23 4.14
CA PHE A 175 17.57 17.63 3.16
C PHE A 175 17.85 19.14 3.15
N ALA A 176 16.82 19.97 3.28
CA ALA A 176 16.99 21.42 3.34
C ALA A 176 17.70 21.85 4.63
N VAL A 177 17.39 21.23 5.78
CA VAL A 177 18.13 21.46 7.03
C VAL A 177 19.60 21.07 6.85
N ASP A 178 19.89 19.90 6.26
CA ASP A 178 21.28 19.46 6.04
C ASP A 178 22.04 20.44 5.13
N MET A 179 21.42 20.91 4.03
CA MET A 179 21.97 21.96 3.15
C MET A 179 22.27 23.27 3.91
N LEU A 180 21.35 23.72 4.76
CA LEU A 180 21.55 24.92 5.58
C LEU A 180 22.76 24.74 6.50
N LEU A 181 22.85 23.61 7.21
CA LEU A 181 23.94 23.38 8.15
C LEU A 181 25.30 23.30 7.46
N VAL A 182 25.37 22.63 6.31
CA VAL A 182 26.60 22.55 5.49
C VAL A 182 27.02 23.94 5.00
N HIS A 183 26.07 24.76 4.55
CA HIS A 183 26.37 26.14 4.14
C HIS A 183 26.92 26.98 5.31
N LEU A 184 26.25 26.95 6.47
CA LEU A 184 26.71 27.66 7.67
C LEU A 184 28.12 27.19 8.09
N HIS A 185 28.39 25.88 8.02
CA HIS A 185 29.69 25.32 8.38
C HIS A 185 30.79 25.77 7.43
N HIS A 186 30.51 25.81 6.12
CA HIS A 186 31.48 26.24 5.11
C HIS A 186 31.89 27.71 5.28
N HIS A 187 30.95 28.58 5.67
CA HIS A 187 31.21 30.01 5.85
C HIS A 187 31.62 30.40 7.28
N GLU A 188 31.60 29.48 8.24
CA GLU A 188 31.88 29.74 9.67
C GLU A 188 33.27 30.35 9.92
N ALA A 189 34.27 30.00 9.11
CA ALA A 189 35.65 30.49 9.23
C ALA A 189 36.02 31.58 8.20
N SER A 190 35.06 32.04 7.39
CA SER A 190 35.29 33.09 6.39
C SER A 190 35.26 34.49 6.99
N GLU A 191 36.00 35.44 6.41
CA GLU A 191 35.97 36.84 6.85
C GLU A 191 34.59 37.51 6.65
N GLU A 192 33.79 36.96 5.74
CA GLU A 192 32.43 37.43 5.38
C GLU A 192 31.33 36.67 6.15
N ALA A 193 31.66 35.90 7.18
CA ALA A 193 30.71 35.06 7.92
C ALA A 193 29.49 35.84 8.47
N SER A 194 29.67 37.10 8.85
CA SER A 194 28.58 37.95 9.35
C SER A 194 27.58 38.36 8.27
N GLU A 195 27.97 38.35 6.99
CA GLU A 195 27.10 38.66 5.86
C GLU A 195 26.48 37.38 5.30
N GLU A 196 27.30 36.36 5.06
CA GLU A 196 26.90 35.07 4.45
C GLU A 196 25.99 34.23 5.34
N ASN A 197 26.25 34.18 6.67
CA ASN A 197 25.42 33.42 7.61
C ASN A 197 24.21 34.21 8.12
N ALA A 198 23.86 35.33 7.47
CA ALA A 198 22.69 36.10 7.79
C ALA A 198 21.43 35.54 7.11
N VAL A 199 20.28 35.58 7.80
CA VAL A 199 18.99 35.13 7.25
C VAL A 199 18.67 35.71 5.85
N PRO A 200 18.94 36.99 5.55
CA PRO A 200 18.72 37.56 4.22
C PRO A 200 19.64 36.96 3.14
N ALA A 201 20.90 36.65 3.46
CA ALA A 201 21.86 36.08 2.51
C ALA A 201 21.47 34.65 2.11
N LEU A 202 20.91 33.86 3.05
CA LEU A 202 20.40 32.52 2.74
C LEU A 202 19.39 32.52 1.58
N GLN A 203 18.54 33.55 1.47
CA GLN A 203 17.55 33.64 0.38
C GLN A 203 18.21 33.88 -0.98
N HIS A 204 19.36 34.56 -1.02
CA HIS A 204 20.09 34.86 -2.24
C HIS A 204 20.96 33.67 -2.68
N HIS A 205 21.70 33.05 -1.75
CA HIS A 205 22.66 31.99 -2.03
C HIS A 205 22.00 30.63 -2.26
N LEU A 206 20.99 30.29 -1.45
CA LEU A 206 20.26 29.02 -1.57
C LEU A 206 19.03 29.12 -2.51
N ARG A 207 18.69 30.34 -2.97
CA ARG A 207 17.53 30.64 -3.83
C ARG A 207 16.21 30.08 -3.28
N TRP A 208 16.06 30.06 -1.96
CA TRP A 208 14.86 29.58 -1.29
C TRP A 208 13.79 30.67 -1.22
N GLU A 209 12.54 30.28 -1.43
CA GLU A 209 11.40 31.16 -1.16
C GLU A 209 11.36 31.54 0.33
N ALA A 210 11.05 32.80 0.65
CA ALA A 210 11.13 33.33 2.03
C ALA A 210 10.40 32.45 3.05
N ARG A 211 9.18 31.99 2.72
CA ARG A 211 8.38 31.09 3.58
C ARG A 211 9.06 29.75 3.83
N PHE A 212 9.74 29.20 2.82
CA PHE A 212 10.44 27.92 2.95
C PHE A 212 11.71 28.08 3.78
N ALA A 213 12.47 29.16 3.58
CA ALA A 213 13.64 29.48 4.39
C ALA A 213 13.29 29.63 5.87
N GLU A 214 12.21 30.37 6.19
CA GLU A 214 11.71 30.50 7.56
C GLU A 214 11.31 29.15 8.19
N GLN A 215 10.64 28.27 7.42
CA GLN A 215 10.29 26.93 7.90
C GLN A 215 11.51 26.08 8.21
N VAL A 216 12.54 26.12 7.36
CA VAL A 216 13.80 25.37 7.56
C VAL A 216 14.57 25.91 8.76
N LEU A 217 14.66 27.23 8.90
CA LEU A 217 15.29 27.88 10.05
C LEU A 217 14.58 27.54 11.36
N ARG A 218 13.25 27.58 11.36
CA ARG A 218 12.46 27.18 12.52
C ARG A 218 12.69 25.73 12.89
N ALA A 219 12.71 24.83 11.90
CA ALA A 219 12.98 23.40 12.14
C ALA A 219 14.41 23.17 12.65
N ALA A 220 15.41 23.88 12.14
CA ALA A 220 16.79 23.79 12.60
C ALA A 220 16.97 24.35 14.02
N HIS A 221 16.25 25.42 14.36
CA HIS A 221 16.26 26.03 15.70
C HIS A 221 15.53 25.17 16.74
N GLU A 222 14.31 24.69 16.43
CA GLU A 222 13.55 23.77 17.28
C GLU A 222 14.30 22.43 17.48
N GLY A 223 15.10 22.02 16.49
CA GLY A 223 15.97 20.85 16.57
C GLY A 223 17.29 21.07 17.34
N GLY A 224 17.56 22.26 17.88
CA GLY A 224 18.79 22.55 18.63
C GLY A 224 20.06 22.70 17.79
N LEU A 225 19.94 22.77 16.45
CA LEU A 225 21.08 22.71 15.54
C LEU A 225 21.70 24.09 15.26
N VAL A 226 20.90 25.15 15.34
CA VAL A 226 21.28 26.52 15.01
C VAL A 226 20.75 27.50 16.07
N GLU A 227 21.55 28.50 16.40
CA GLU A 227 21.19 29.57 17.34
C GLU A 227 21.30 30.95 16.67
N PRO A 228 20.28 31.81 16.81
CA PRO A 228 20.40 33.22 16.45
C PRO A 228 21.30 33.93 17.47
N ASN A 229 22.40 34.52 17.03
CA ASN A 229 23.31 35.25 17.92
C ASN A 229 22.98 36.75 17.89
N GLY A 230 22.15 37.21 18.84
CA GLY A 230 21.94 38.64 19.11
C GLY A 230 21.49 39.52 17.93
N GLY A 231 21.07 38.94 16.79
CA GLY A 231 20.85 39.61 15.51
C GLY A 231 20.52 38.63 14.38
N SER A 232 20.65 39.08 13.12
CA SER A 232 20.27 38.34 11.90
C SER A 232 21.23 37.21 11.49
N VAL A 233 22.32 37.00 12.24
CA VAL A 233 23.40 36.03 11.93
C VAL A 233 23.19 34.72 12.68
N LEU A 234 23.36 33.61 11.97
CA LEU A 234 23.11 32.26 12.46
C LEU A 234 24.43 31.56 12.77
N HIS A 235 24.49 30.89 13.93
CA HIS A 235 25.64 30.05 14.31
C HIS A 235 25.22 28.61 14.54
N LEU A 236 26.12 27.69 14.20
CA LEU A 236 25.95 26.26 14.47
C LEU A 236 26.14 25.97 15.96
N ARG A 237 25.22 25.21 16.53
CA ARG A 237 25.40 24.58 17.85
C ARG A 237 26.25 23.31 17.71
N PRO A 238 26.81 22.77 18.82
CA PRO A 238 27.61 21.55 18.78
C PRO A 238 26.90 20.37 18.09
N GLU A 239 25.60 20.21 18.36
CA GLU A 239 24.74 19.19 17.74
C GLU A 239 24.59 19.39 16.22
N GLY A 240 24.53 20.64 15.78
CA GLY A 240 24.51 21.04 14.37
C GLY A 240 25.81 20.66 13.66
N ARG A 241 26.98 20.95 14.28
CA ARG A 241 28.29 20.58 13.73
C ARG A 241 28.47 19.06 13.62
N GLU A 242 28.10 18.31 14.65
CA GLU A 242 28.15 16.84 14.62
C GLU A 242 27.25 16.25 13.50
N ARG A 243 26.10 16.87 13.24
CA ARG A 243 25.24 16.48 12.12
C ARG A 243 25.87 16.78 10.77
N VAL A 244 26.55 17.93 10.60
CA VAL A 244 27.29 18.25 9.36
C VAL A 244 28.39 17.23 9.10
N GLU A 245 29.18 16.87 10.10
CA GLU A 245 30.25 15.87 9.97
C GLU A 245 29.70 14.52 9.50
N ARG A 246 28.56 14.07 10.06
CA ARG A 246 27.88 12.84 9.62
C ARG A 246 27.37 12.92 8.17
N VAL A 247 26.94 14.09 7.72
CA VAL A 247 26.45 14.29 6.35
C VAL A 247 27.62 14.30 5.35
N LEU A 248 28.72 14.96 5.68
CA LEU A 248 29.93 15.01 4.83
C LEU A 248 30.69 13.68 4.77
N ALA A 249 30.51 12.81 5.77
CA ALA A 249 31.13 11.48 5.82
C ALA A 249 30.35 10.39 5.06
N ARG A 250 29.15 10.68 4.54
CA ARG A 250 28.33 9.75 3.75
C ARG A 250 28.64 9.85 2.26
#